data_AF-A0A6B3GEZ0-F1
#
_entry.id   AF-A0A6B3GEZ0-F1
#
_cell.length_a   1.000
_cell.length_b   1.000
_cell.length_c   1.000
_cell.angle_alpha   90.00
_cell.angle_beta   90.00
_cell.angle_gamma   90.00
#
_symmetry.space_group_name_H-M   'P 1'
#
loop_
_entity.id
_entity.type
_entity.pdbx_description
1 polymer ?
#
loop_
_entity_poly.entity_id
_entity_poly.type
_entity_poly.pdbx_seq_one_letter_code
_entity_poly.pdbx_strand_id
1 'polypeptide(L)' 'EYRKHIEKDAALERRFQPVLVPEPTVEETVQILEGLRDAYEAHHQVRFADGALTAAAELSDRYISDR' A
#
# COMPACT_ATOMS: atom_id res chain seq x y z
N GLU A 1 -2.61 6.77 -15.62
CA GLU A 1 -4.07 6.97 -15.57
C GLU A 1 -4.52 8.41 -15.35
N TYR A 2 -4.38 9.04 -14.17
CA TYR A 2 -4.85 10.42 -13.92
C TYR A 2 -4.34 11.46 -14.94
N ARG A 3 -3.01 11.51 -15.14
CA ARG A 3 -2.31 12.36 -16.11
C ARG A 3 -2.70 12.14 -17.57
N LYS A 4 -3.09 10.91 -17.93
CA LYS A 4 -3.40 10.54 -19.32
C LYS A 4 -4.83 10.92 -19.72
N HIS A 5 -5.77 10.86 -18.78
CA HIS A 5 -7.20 10.92 -19.09
C HIS A 5 -7.96 12.07 -18.41
N ILE A 6 -7.53 12.55 -17.24
CA ILE A 6 -8.28 13.56 -16.47
C ILE A 6 -7.66 14.95 -16.60
N GLU A 7 -6.33 15.06 -16.57
CA GLU A 7 -5.63 16.36 -16.65
C GLU A 7 -5.81 17.08 -18.00
N LYS A 8 -6.18 16.35 -19.06
CA LYS A 8 -6.41 16.93 -20.40
C LYS A 8 -7.86 17.40 -20.64
N ASP A 9 -8.78 17.09 -19.74
CA ASP A 9 -10.19 17.47 -19.85
C ASP A 9 -10.52 18.60 -18.86
N ALA A 10 -10.65 19.81 -19.39
CA ALA A 10 -10.92 21.03 -18.63
C ALA A 10 -12.26 21.01 -17.86
N ALA A 11 -13.20 20.12 -18.21
CA ALA A 11 -14.45 19.96 -17.47
C ALA A 11 -14.28 19.04 -16.25
N LEU A 12 -13.42 18.01 -16.33
CA LEU A 12 -13.14 17.10 -15.23
C LEU A 12 -12.21 17.74 -14.19
N GLU A 13 -11.19 18.48 -14.62
CA GLU A 13 -10.26 19.19 -13.72
C GLU A 13 -10.99 20.15 -12.75
N ARG A 14 -12.09 20.75 -13.19
CA ARG A 14 -12.91 21.66 -12.35
C ARG A 14 -13.86 20.94 -11.41
N ARG A 15 -14.13 19.65 -11.63
CA ARG A 15 -15.07 18.83 -10.83
C ARG A 15 -14.37 17.93 -9.84
N PHE A 16 -13.09 17.61 -10.07
CA PHE A 16 -12.32 16.72 -9.24
C PHE A 16 -11.14 17.45 -8.60
N GLN A 17 -11.09 17.42 -7.27
CA GLN A 17 -9.89 17.84 -6.55
C GLN A 17 -8.96 16.63 -6.40
N PRO A 18 -7.69 16.70 -6.85
CA PRO A 18 -6.75 15.61 -6.64
C PRO A 18 -6.41 15.48 -5.16
N VAL A 19 -6.55 14.26 -4.64
CA VAL A 19 -6.00 13.86 -3.34
C VAL A 19 -4.74 13.05 -3.62
N LEU A 20 -3.59 13.60 -3.24
CA LEU A 20 -2.32 12.91 -3.37
C LEU A 20 -2.20 11.90 -2.23
N VAL A 21 -2.02 10.63 -2.58
CA VAL A 21 -1.80 9.54 -1.63
C VAL A 21 -0.34 9.10 -1.79
N PRO A 22 0.56 9.47 -0.86
CA PRO A 22 1.93 8.98 -0.89
C PRO A 22 1.97 7.49 -0.52
N GLU A 23 3.09 6.86 -0.83
CA GLU A 23 3.38 5.52 -0.33
C GLU A 23 3.57 5.55 1.20
N PRO A 24 3.03 4.59 1.96
CA PRO A 24 3.27 4.50 3.39
C PRO A 24 4.75 4.24 3.71
N THR A 25 5.21 4.67 4.89
CA THR A 25 6.53 4.26 5.40
C THR A 25 6.55 2.77 5.73
N VAL A 26 7.75 2.22 5.97
CA VAL A 26 7.90 0.81 6.40
C VAL A 26 7.15 0.59 7.72
N GLU A 27 7.26 1.52 8.67
CA GLU A 27 6.58 1.43 9.97
C GLU A 27 5.06 1.47 9.83
N GLU A 28 4.53 2.38 8.99
CA GLU A 28 3.11 2.46 8.69
C GLU A 28 2.61 1.17 8.02
N THR A 29 3.41 0.60 7.10
CA THR A 29 3.12 -0.67 6.45
C THR A 29 3.02 -1.81 7.45
N VAL A 30 3.93 -1.87 8.43
CA VAL A 30 3.88 -2.88 9.50
C VAL A 30 2.57 -2.77 10.28
N GLN A 31 2.16 -1.57 10.68
CA GLN A 31 0.90 -1.37 11.41
C GLN A 31 -0.33 -1.77 10.58
N ILE A 32 -0.34 -1.45 9.29
CA ILE A 32 -1.40 -1.86 8.37
C ILE A 32 -1.45 -3.40 8.29
N LEU A 33 -0.30 -4.07 8.12
CA LEU A 33 -0.21 -5.52 8.05
C LEU A 33 -0.64 -6.20 9.36
N GLU A 34 -0.32 -5.61 10.52
CA GLU A 34 -0.78 -6.08 11.82
C GLU A 34 -2.32 -6.04 11.92
N GLY A 35 -2.94 -4.97 11.43
CA GLY A 35 -4.41 -4.86 11.35
C GLY A 35 -5.06 -5.87 10.39
N LEU A 36 -4.30 -6.37 9.40
CA LEU A 36 -4.74 -7.37 8.43
C LEU A 36 -4.37 -8.81 8.82
N ARG A 37 -3.55 -8.99 9.85
CA ARG A 37 -2.95 -10.28 10.23
C ARG A 37 -3.98 -11.38 10.39
N ASP A 38 -5.03 -11.13 11.18
CA ASP A 38 -6.05 -12.13 11.49
C ASP A 38 -6.78 -12.62 10.23
N ALA A 39 -7.09 -11.71 9.30
CA ALA A 39 -7.75 -12.05 8.06
C ALA A 39 -6.88 -12.92 7.15
N TYR A 40 -5.58 -12.58 7.05
CA TYR A 40 -4.63 -13.35 6.23
C TYR A 40 -4.28 -14.70 6.83
N GLU A 41 -4.09 -14.78 8.14
CA GLU A 41 -3.84 -16.03 8.85
C GLU A 41 -5.03 -17.00 8.70
N ALA A 42 -6.26 -16.48 8.85
CA ALA A 42 -7.47 -17.28 8.64
C ALA A 42 -7.60 -17.76 7.18
N HIS A 43 -7.34 -16.87 6.21
CA HIS A 43 -7.43 -17.20 4.79
C HIS A 43 -6.41 -18.27 4.37
N HIS A 44 -5.18 -18.16 4.85
CA HIS A 44 -4.09 -19.06 4.48
C HIS A 44 -3.94 -20.27 5.41
N GLN A 45 -4.71 -20.33 6.50
CA GLN A 45 -4.62 -21.39 7.52
C GLN A 45 -3.22 -21.52 8.13
N VAL A 46 -2.56 -20.38 8.36
CA VAL A 46 -1.21 -20.29 8.93
C VAL A 46 -1.17 -19.31 10.09
N ARG A 47 -0.08 -19.32 10.85
CA ARG A 47 0.25 -18.27 11.81
C ARG A 47 1.57 -17.66 11.41
N PHE A 48 1.63 -16.34 11.30
CA PHE A 48 2.90 -15.65 11.06
C PHE A 48 3.72 -15.65 12.35
N ALA A 49 5.03 -15.85 12.21
CA ALA A 49 5.94 -15.74 13.33
C ALA A 49 6.06 -14.30 13.82
N ASP A 50 6.47 -14.11 15.07
CA ASP A 50 6.75 -12.79 15.60
C ASP A 50 7.86 -12.10 14.78
N GLY A 51 7.65 -10.84 14.42
CA GLY A 51 8.55 -10.08 13.55
C GLY A 51 8.51 -10.46 12.06
N ALA A 52 7.72 -11.45 11.64
CA ALA A 52 7.64 -11.85 10.23
C ALA A 52 7.10 -10.72 9.34
N LEU A 53 6.10 -9.97 9.81
CA LEU A 53 5.52 -8.84 9.07
C LEU A 53 6.51 -7.67 8.95
N THR A 54 7.28 -7.41 10.01
CA THR A 54 8.37 -6.42 10.00
C THR A 54 9.44 -6.79 8.98
N ALA A 55 9.93 -8.03 9.02
CA ALA A 55 10.92 -8.52 8.05
C ALA A 55 10.38 -8.46 6.61
N ALA A 56 9.11 -8.82 6.40
CA ALA A 56 8.48 -8.74 5.08
C ALA A 56 8.45 -7.31 4.55
N ALA A 57 8.07 -6.33 5.37
CA ALA A 57 8.03 -4.92 4.98
C ALA A 57 9.43 -4.37 4.65
N GLU A 58 10.41 -4.61 5.52
CA GLU A 58 11.79 -4.15 5.32
C GLU A 58 12.46 -4.75 4.07
N LEU A 59 12.29 -6.05 3.86
CA LEU A 59 12.89 -6.74 2.70
C LEU A 59 12.21 -6.32 1.40
N SER A 60 10.89 -6.10 1.41
CA SER A 60 10.15 -5.64 0.24
C SER A 60 10.55 -4.23 -0.16
N ASP A 61 10.69 -3.32 0.80
CA ASP A 61 11.17 -1.96 0.54
C ASP A 61 12.59 -1.96 -0.02
N ARG A 62 13.47 -2.79 0.53
CA ARG A 62 14.89 -2.83 0.12
C ARG A 62 15.13 -3.48 -1.24
N TYR A 63 14.38 -4.53 -1.59
CA TYR A 63 14.74 -5.41 -2.71
C TYR A 63 13.70 -5.47 -3.83
N ILE A 64 12.48 -4.98 -3.61
CA ILE A 64 11.43 -4.96 -4.64
C ILE A 64 11.29 -3.52 -5.15
N SER A 65 12.10 -3.18 -6.15
CA SER A 65 12.22 -1.83 -6.71
C SER A 65 11.36 -1.59 -7.96
N ASP A 66 10.70 -2.62 -8.51
CA ASP A 66 9.83 -2.47 -9.67
C ASP A 66 8.42 -2.12 -9.17
N ARG A 67 8.04 -0.84 -9.27
CA ARG A 67 6.75 -0.27 -8.84
C ARG A 67 6.22 0.70 -9.89
#